data_AF-A0A522E7B5-F1
#
_entry.id   AF-A0A522E7B5-F1
#
_cell.length_a   1.000
_cell.length_b   1.000
_cell.length_c   1.000
_cell.angle_alpha   90.00
_cell.angle_beta   90.00
_cell.angle_gamma   90.00
#
_symmetry.space_group_name_H-M   'P 1'
#
loop_
_entity.id
_entity.type
_entity.pdbx_description
1 polymer ?
#
loop_
_entity_poly.entity_id
_entity_poly.type
_entity_poly.pdbx_seq_one_letter_code
_entity_poly.pdbx_strand_id
1 'polypeptide(L)'
;MKQVTSQQGAVLLFTVLIIGLASVALMSVIATAGLNSFADSEQQVTSMTVRAKLFGCLNELLIEINGDPDLNPTSIETLDATCAVSLVQEGGDDRSGDISLTEGDITRSLHVEMSVNGVQLTSLIEQ
;
A
#
# COMPACT_ATOMS: atom_id res chain seq x y z
N MET A 1 16.59 -66.80 11.72
CA MET A 1 16.21 -65.73 10.77
C MET A 1 14.71 -65.51 10.92
N LYS A 2 14.28 -64.38 11.49
CA LYS A 2 12.86 -64.04 11.62
C LYS A 2 12.34 -63.69 10.23
N GLN A 3 11.47 -64.52 9.66
CA GLN A 3 10.72 -64.16 8.45
C GLN A 3 9.84 -62.97 8.80
N VAL A 4 10.20 -61.80 8.27
CA VAL A 4 9.31 -60.64 8.23
C VAL A 4 8.11 -61.08 7.40
N THR A 5 6.97 -61.28 8.05
CA THR A 5 5.74 -61.66 7.35
C THR A 5 5.32 -60.48 6.46
N SER A 6 4.80 -60.77 5.27
CA SER A 6 4.40 -59.77 4.26
C SER A 6 3.56 -58.60 4.84
N GLN A 7 2.76 -58.87 5.88
CA GLN A 7 2.01 -57.85 6.63
C GLN A 7 2.89 -56.81 7.35
N GLN A 8 4.04 -57.19 7.92
CA GLN A 8 4.95 -56.26 8.59
C GLN A 8 5.63 -55.31 7.59
N GLY A 9 5.94 -55.78 6.38
CA GLY A 9 6.50 -54.95 5.31
C GLY A 9 5.50 -53.92 4.78
N ALA A 10 4.22 -54.29 4.65
CA ALA A 10 3.15 -53.38 4.24
C ALA A 10 2.90 -52.27 5.29
N VAL A 11 2.90 -52.62 6.58
CA VAL A 11 2.72 -51.63 7.66
C VAL A 11 3.84 -50.59 7.70
N LEU A 12 5.10 -51.02 7.49
CA LEU A 12 6.25 -50.12 7.38
C LEU A 12 6.18 -49.21 6.15
N LEU A 13 5.66 -49.71 5.02
CA LEU A 13 5.45 -48.91 3.82
C LEU A 13 4.40 -47.83 4.05
N PHE A 14 3.28 -48.18 4.69
CA PHE A 14 2.22 -47.22 5.01
C PHE A 14 2.68 -46.12 5.97
N THR A 15 3.46 -46.44 7.00
CA THR A 15 3.98 -45.42 7.92
C THR A 15 4.94 -44.46 7.23
N VAL A 16 5.86 -44.95 6.40
CA VAL A 16 6.75 -44.09 5.60
C VAL A 16 5.96 -43.21 4.65
N LEU A 17 4.91 -43.74 4.02
CA LEU A 17 4.08 -43.00 3.08
C LEU A 17 3.26 -41.90 3.76
N ILE A 18 2.73 -42.17 4.96
CA ILE A 18 2.03 -41.16 5.78
C ILE A 18 3.00 -40.06 6.24
N ILE A 19 4.19 -40.42 6.71
CA ILE A 19 5.21 -39.44 7.13
C ILE A 19 5.68 -38.60 5.93
N GLY A 20 5.87 -39.23 4.76
CA GLY A 20 6.21 -38.55 3.50
C GLY A 20 5.14 -37.55 3.06
N LEU A 21 3.87 -37.94 3.09
CA LEU A 21 2.75 -37.03 2.78
C LEU A 21 2.64 -35.89 3.78
N ALA A 22 2.81 -36.16 5.07
CA ALA A 22 2.76 -35.13 6.12
C ALA A 22 3.87 -34.09 5.97
N SER A 23 5.07 -34.52 5.61
CA SER A 23 6.22 -33.62 5.38
C SER A 23 6.05 -32.76 4.12
N VAL A 24 5.52 -33.32 3.03
CA VAL A 24 5.18 -32.54 1.82
C VAL A 24 4.04 -31.55 2.09
N ALA A 25 3.03 -31.94 2.87
CA ALA A 25 1.95 -31.05 3.27
C ALA A 25 2.47 -29.88 4.13
N LEU A 26 3.33 -30.15 5.11
CA LEU A 26 3.99 -29.13 5.92
C LEU A 26 4.82 -28.15 5.08
N MET A 27 5.62 -28.66 4.15
CA MET A 27 6.40 -27.81 3.23
C MET A 27 5.49 -26.92 2.38
N SER A 28 4.39 -27.47 1.86
CA SER A 28 3.42 -26.68 1.08
C SER A 28 2.83 -25.54 1.90
N VAL A 29 2.45 -25.80 3.16
CA VAL A 29 1.92 -24.78 4.08
C VAL A 29 2.94 -23.68 4.35
N ILE A 30 4.19 -24.04 4.62
CA ILE A 30 5.27 -23.07 4.88
C ILE A 30 5.55 -22.24 3.63
N ALA A 31 5.55 -22.85 2.44
CA ALA A 31 5.74 -22.15 1.18
C ALA A 31 4.62 -21.14 0.92
N THR A 32 3.35 -21.52 1.12
CA THR A 32 2.22 -20.57 1.00
C THR A 32 2.29 -19.45 2.03
N ALA A 33 2.69 -19.75 3.27
CA ALA A 33 2.85 -18.73 4.30
C ALA A 33 3.98 -17.73 3.95
N GLY A 34 5.09 -18.24 3.41
CA GLY A 34 6.20 -17.40 2.94
C GLY A 34 5.82 -16.49 1.77
N LEU A 35 5.05 -17.01 0.81
CA LEU A 35 4.53 -16.22 -0.31
C LEU A 35 3.59 -15.11 0.16
N ASN A 36 2.67 -15.41 1.09
CA ASN A 36 1.77 -14.41 1.66
C ASN A 36 2.53 -13.32 2.42
N SER A 37 3.52 -13.71 3.25
CA SER A 37 4.35 -12.75 3.98
C SER A 37 5.16 -11.84 3.04
N PHE A 38 5.57 -12.33 1.88
CA PHE A 38 6.26 -11.52 0.86
C PHE A 38 5.30 -10.54 0.19
N ALA A 39 4.10 -10.98 -0.17
CA ALA A 39 3.06 -10.12 -0.72
C ALA A 39 2.67 -9.00 0.25
N ASP A 40 2.52 -9.31 1.54
CA ASP A 40 2.25 -8.31 2.60
C ASP A 40 3.39 -7.29 2.75
N SER A 41 4.64 -7.72 2.53
CA SER A 41 5.81 -6.85 2.58
C SER A 41 5.87 -5.91 1.37
N GLU A 42 5.58 -6.41 0.17
CA GLU A 42 5.48 -5.56 -1.03
C GLU A 42 4.34 -4.54 -0.91
N GLN A 43 3.19 -4.92 -0.37
CA GLN A 43 2.10 -3.98 -0.13
C GLN A 43 2.50 -2.86 0.85
N GLN A 44 3.28 -3.17 1.89
CA GLN A 44 3.82 -2.14 2.79
C GLN A 44 4.79 -1.19 2.08
N VAL A 45 5.71 -1.71 1.28
CA VAL A 45 6.67 -0.87 0.52
C VAL A 45 5.94 0.00 -0.50
N THR A 46 4.97 -0.57 -1.21
CA THR A 46 4.15 0.15 -2.19
C THR A 46 3.34 1.24 -1.50
N SER A 47 2.68 0.93 -0.39
CA SER A 47 1.94 1.90 0.43
C SER A 47 2.81 3.07 0.89
N MET A 48 4.05 2.81 1.32
CA MET A 48 5.00 3.86 1.71
C MET A 48 5.45 4.72 0.52
N THR A 49 5.61 4.10 -0.65
CA THR A 49 5.99 4.79 -1.89
C THR A 49 4.86 5.70 -2.37
N VAL A 50 3.61 5.20 -2.38
CA VAL A 50 2.41 5.98 -2.70
C VAL A 50 2.26 7.17 -1.76
N ARG A 51 2.53 6.97 -0.46
CA ARG A 51 2.54 8.06 0.52
C ARG A 51 3.56 9.14 0.16
N ALA A 52 4.81 8.77 -0.13
CA ALA A 52 5.85 9.72 -0.50
C ALA A 52 5.47 10.53 -1.76
N LYS A 53 4.90 9.86 -2.78
CA LYS A 53 4.40 10.50 -4.01
C LYS A 53 3.26 11.47 -3.73
N LEU A 54 2.31 11.09 -2.88
CA LEU A 54 1.17 11.93 -2.47
C LEU A 54 1.64 13.21 -1.76
N PHE A 55 2.65 13.12 -0.89
CA PHE A 55 3.28 14.31 -0.29
C PHE A 55 4.07 15.15 -1.30
N GLY A 56 4.65 14.52 -2.33
CA GLY A 56 5.24 15.23 -3.46
C GLY A 56 4.21 16.10 -4.19
N CYS A 57 3.04 15.54 -4.51
CA CYS A 57 1.93 16.28 -5.11
C CYS A 57 1.43 17.42 -4.23
N LEU A 58 1.35 17.23 -2.91
CA LEU A 58 1.02 18.30 -1.98
C LEU A 58 2.03 19.45 -2.06
N ASN A 59 3.33 19.14 -2.06
CA ASN A 59 4.35 20.17 -2.12
C ASN A 59 4.26 20.97 -3.43
N GLU A 60 4.02 20.29 -4.56
CA GLU A 60 3.81 20.96 -5.84
C GLU A 60 2.56 21.83 -5.82
N LEU A 61 1.44 21.35 -5.26
CA LEU A 61 0.22 22.13 -5.09
C LEU A 61 0.46 23.43 -4.31
N LEU A 62 1.23 23.35 -3.21
CA LEU A 62 1.54 24.53 -2.39
C LEU A 62 2.44 25.52 -3.15
N ILE A 63 3.37 25.03 -3.96
CA ILE A 63 4.22 25.86 -4.82
C ILE A 63 3.37 26.58 -5.87
N GLU A 64 2.49 25.85 -6.54
CA GLU A 64 1.62 26.42 -7.57
C GLU A 64 0.65 27.45 -6.99
N ILE A 65 0.00 27.16 -5.85
CA ILE A 65 -0.89 28.12 -5.16
C ILE A 65 -0.15 29.35 -4.65
N ASN A 66 1.11 29.20 -4.24
CA ASN A 66 1.94 30.35 -3.83
C ASN A 66 2.31 31.24 -5.03
N GLY A 67 2.43 30.65 -6.23
CA GLY A 67 2.67 31.38 -7.47
C GLY A 67 1.40 32.02 -8.05
N ASP A 68 0.27 31.31 -7.97
CA ASP A 68 -1.05 31.75 -8.40
C ASP A 68 -2.10 31.43 -7.32
N PRO A 69 -2.44 32.41 -6.46
CA PRO A 69 -3.38 32.21 -5.37
C PRO A 69 -4.82 31.94 -5.84
N ASP A 70 -5.17 32.23 -7.10
CA ASP A 70 -6.49 31.95 -7.66
C ASP A 70 -6.58 30.58 -8.35
N LEU A 71 -5.48 29.82 -8.34
CA LEU A 71 -5.41 28.51 -8.97
C LEU A 71 -6.37 27.50 -8.31
N ASN A 72 -7.11 26.77 -9.15
CA ASN A 72 -8.00 25.69 -8.71
C ASN A 72 -7.82 24.45 -9.61
N PRO A 73 -6.73 23.70 -9.44
CA PRO A 73 -6.42 22.58 -10.31
C PRO A 73 -7.23 21.35 -9.91
N THR A 74 -7.69 20.58 -10.90
CA THR A 74 -8.32 19.26 -10.67
C THR A 74 -7.28 18.14 -10.56
N SER A 75 -6.03 18.42 -10.93
CA SER A 75 -4.93 17.47 -10.91
C SER A 75 -3.60 18.20 -10.78
N ILE A 76 -2.66 17.60 -10.05
CA ILE A 76 -1.27 18.06 -9.93
C ILE A 76 -0.35 16.96 -10.43
N GLU A 77 0.57 17.34 -11.32
CA GLU A 77 1.54 16.43 -11.90
C GLU A 77 2.92 16.70 -11.32
N THR A 78 3.55 15.64 -10.85
CA THR A 78 4.96 15.62 -10.46
C THR A 78 5.72 14.74 -11.45
N LEU A 79 7.05 14.69 -11.31
CA LEU A 79 7.88 13.83 -12.15
C LEU A 79 7.51 12.33 -12.03
N ASP A 80 6.96 11.93 -10.88
CA ASP A 80 6.80 10.53 -10.48
C ASP A 80 5.33 10.11 -10.25
N ALA A 81 4.38 11.06 -10.25
CA ALA A 81 2.95 10.79 -9.98
C ALA A 81 2.03 11.93 -10.45
N THR A 82 0.80 11.55 -10.81
CA THR A 82 -0.33 12.47 -11.04
C THR A 82 -1.37 12.28 -9.96
N CYS A 83 -1.63 13.31 -9.17
CA CYS A 83 -2.62 13.28 -8.09
C CYS A 83 -3.88 14.05 -8.48
N ALA A 84 -5.05 13.53 -8.12
CA ALA A 84 -6.30 14.26 -8.26
C ALA A 84 -6.46 15.23 -7.09
N VAL A 85 -6.88 16.45 -7.37
CA VAL A 85 -7.02 17.53 -6.40
C VAL A 85 -8.44 18.09 -6.45
N SER A 86 -9.00 18.36 -5.28
CA SER A 86 -10.29 19.03 -5.10
C SER A 86 -10.12 20.13 -4.07
N LEU A 87 -10.05 21.39 -4.50
CA LEU A 87 -10.02 22.54 -3.58
C LEU A 87 -11.39 23.20 -3.47
N VAL A 88 -11.71 23.63 -2.26
CA VAL A 88 -12.90 24.38 -1.91
C VAL A 88 -12.46 25.65 -1.18
N GLN A 89 -13.00 26.79 -1.57
CA GLN A 89 -12.76 28.04 -0.86
C GLN A 89 -13.77 28.16 0.28
N GLU A 90 -13.28 28.17 1.52
CA GLU A 90 -14.12 28.19 2.73
C GLU A 90 -14.54 29.61 3.13
N GLY A 91 -13.83 30.62 2.63
CA GLY A 91 -14.14 32.03 2.81
C GLY A 91 -12.88 32.86 3.01
N GLY A 92 -12.85 34.07 2.44
CA GLY A 92 -11.64 34.90 2.47
C GLY A 92 -10.47 34.20 1.79
N ASP A 93 -9.35 34.09 2.50
CA ASP A 93 -8.11 33.48 2.02
C ASP A 93 -7.99 32.00 2.37
N ASP A 94 -8.97 31.40 3.06
CA ASP A 94 -8.88 30.01 3.51
C ASP A 94 -9.44 29.04 2.47
N ARG A 95 -8.72 27.93 2.29
CA ARG A 95 -9.06 26.83 1.39
C ARG A 95 -8.89 25.49 2.08
N SER A 96 -9.82 24.60 1.82
CA SER A 96 -9.73 23.19 2.19
C SER A 96 -9.71 22.35 0.91
N GLY A 97 -9.14 21.17 0.97
CA GLY A 97 -9.18 20.30 -0.18
C GLY A 97 -8.59 18.93 0.04
N ASP A 98 -8.94 18.04 -0.88
CA ASP A 98 -8.49 16.66 -0.88
C ASP A 98 -7.52 16.42 -2.04
N ILE A 99 -6.40 15.81 -1.72
CA ILE A 99 -5.44 15.30 -2.69
C ILE A 99 -5.49 13.78 -2.62
N SER A 100 -5.68 13.12 -3.75
CA SER A 100 -5.76 11.66 -3.81
C SER A 100 -4.83 11.10 -4.88
N LEU A 101 -4.25 9.94 -4.58
CA LEU A 101 -3.41 9.18 -5.49
C LEU A 101 -3.84 7.72 -5.43
N THR A 102 -4.00 7.12 -6.61
CA THR A 102 -4.30 5.70 -6.76
C THR A 102 -3.19 5.05 -7.59
N GLU A 103 -2.47 4.09 -7.00
CA GLU A 103 -1.51 3.24 -7.71
C GLU A 103 -1.85 1.76 -7.47
N GLY A 104 -2.16 1.05 -8.55
CA GLY A 104 -2.67 -0.32 -8.46
C GLY A 104 -3.97 -0.39 -7.66
N ASP A 105 -3.98 -1.19 -6.60
CA ASP A 105 -5.13 -1.36 -5.70
C ASP A 105 -5.07 -0.47 -4.45
N ILE A 106 -4.06 0.40 -4.34
CA ILE A 106 -3.86 1.28 -3.18
C ILE A 106 -4.28 2.70 -3.56
N THR A 107 -5.32 3.20 -2.88
CA THR A 107 -5.71 4.61 -2.89
C THR A 107 -5.35 5.23 -1.56
N ARG A 108 -4.68 6.39 -1.59
CA ARG A 108 -4.45 7.23 -0.40
C ARG A 108 -4.96 8.63 -0.67
N SER A 109 -5.43 9.28 0.40
CA SER A 109 -5.89 10.66 0.34
C SER A 109 -5.35 11.50 1.48
N LEU A 110 -5.10 12.77 1.20
CA LEU A 110 -4.73 13.80 2.15
C LEU A 110 -5.80 14.88 2.14
N HIS A 111 -6.40 15.13 3.29
CA HIS A 111 -7.18 16.34 3.50
C HIS A 111 -6.25 17.45 3.98
N VAL A 112 -6.35 18.62 3.35
CA VAL A 112 -5.43 19.73 3.54
C VAL A 112 -6.24 21.01 3.75
N GLU A 113 -5.96 21.70 4.84
CA GLU A 113 -6.49 23.03 5.11
C GLU A 113 -5.33 24.03 5.00
N MET A 114 -5.50 25.09 4.21
CA MET A 114 -4.46 26.07 3.92
C MET A 114 -5.02 27.49 3.83
N SER A 115 -4.21 28.47 4.20
CA SER A 115 -4.50 29.89 3.99
C SER A 115 -3.62 30.46 2.89
N VAL A 116 -4.21 31.10 1.88
CA VAL A 116 -3.58 31.49 0.62
C VAL A 116 -2.73 32.75 0.75
N ASN A 117 -3.02 33.63 1.72
CA ASN A 117 -2.22 34.82 2.00
C ASN A 117 -0.91 34.47 2.73
N GLY A 118 0.08 34.02 1.97
CA GLY A 118 1.37 33.54 2.46
C GLY A 118 1.45 32.02 2.68
N VAL A 119 0.63 31.25 1.95
CA VAL A 119 0.53 29.77 1.93
C VAL A 119 1.00 29.12 3.23
N GLN A 120 0.10 29.09 4.21
CA GLN A 120 0.31 28.38 5.47
C GLN A 120 -0.59 27.15 5.52
N LEU A 121 0.01 25.98 5.73
CA LEU A 121 -0.70 24.76 6.07
C LEU A 121 -1.25 24.88 7.49
N THR A 122 -2.57 24.85 7.61
CA THR A 122 -3.28 24.93 8.90
C THR A 122 -3.50 23.53 9.48
N SER A 123 -3.87 22.57 8.64
CA SER A 123 -3.99 21.17 9.06
C SER A 123 -3.75 20.21 7.89
N LEU A 124 -3.33 18.99 8.24
CA LEU A 124 -3.11 17.90 7.30
C LEU A 124 -3.54 16.59 7.95
N ILE A 125 -4.51 15.90 7.32
CA ILE A 125 -5.05 14.63 7.79
C ILE A 125 -4.90 13.59 6.68
N GLU A 126 -4.13 12.53 6.95
CA GLU A 126 -3.98 11.39 6.05
C GLU A 126 -5.07 10.35 6.29
N GLN A 127 -5.71 9.92 5.20
CA GLN A 127 -6.76 8.90 5.18
C GLN A 127 -6.30 7.70 4.34
#